data_AF-A0A7C7CA29-F1
#
_entry.id   AF-A0A7C7CA29-F1
#
_cell.length_a   1.000
_cell.length_b   1.000
_cell.length_c   1.000
_cell.angle_alpha   90.00
_cell.angle_beta   90.00
_cell.angle_gamma   90.00
#
_symmetry.space_group_name_H-M   'P 1'
#
loop_
_entity.id
_entity.type
_entity.pdbx_description
1 polymer ?
#
loop_
_entity_poly.entity_id
_entity_poly.type
_entity_poly.pdbx_seq_one_letter_code
_entity_poly.pdbx_strand_id
1 'polypeptide(L)' 'MENENPDLENLVSEETGLKRLVVNYIGHRLEAEEDVTVDMAVQVFAAEFPEFLMAIAEENFLRGYEQALIDVESVPKTK' A
#
# COMPACT_ATOMS: atom_id res chain seq x y z
N MET A 1 12.41 13.71 3.57
CA MET A 1 11.81 13.63 2.21
C MET A 1 10.32 13.83 2.42
N GLU A 2 9.77 15.00 2.04
CA GLU A 2 8.38 15.41 2.41
C GLU A 2 7.26 14.70 1.62
N ASN A 3 7.58 13.69 0.78
CA ASN A 3 6.66 13.11 -0.20
C ASN A 3 6.45 11.60 -0.08
N GLU A 4 7.01 10.93 0.93
CA GLU A 4 6.77 9.50 1.14
C GLU A 4 5.60 9.29 2.09
N ASN A 5 4.80 8.25 1.84
CA ASN A 5 3.70 7.91 2.74
C ASN A 5 4.31 7.50 4.09
N PRO A 6 4.01 8.19 5.20
CA PRO A 6 4.57 7.87 6.52
C PRO A 6 4.22 6.45 6.97
N ASP A 7 3.18 5.84 6.41
CA ASP A 7 2.77 4.48 6.74
C ASP A 7 3.72 3.39 6.21
N LEU A 8 4.68 3.73 5.34
CA LEU A 8 5.65 2.77 4.81
C LEU A 8 6.57 2.21 5.90
N GLU A 9 6.86 3.01 6.94
CA GLU A 9 7.69 2.61 8.08
C GLU A 9 6.91 1.76 9.10
N ASN A 10 5.58 1.62 8.95
CA ASN A 10 4.79 0.84 9.90
C ASN A 10 5.13 -0.64 9.82
N LEU A 11 5.13 -1.30 10.99
CA LEU A 11 5.32 -2.75 11.08
C LEU A 11 4.07 -3.51 10.60
N VAL A 12 4.28 -4.61 9.90
CA VAL A 12 3.19 -5.50 9.47
C VAL A 12 2.87 -6.49 10.59
N SER A 13 1.65 -6.43 11.14
CA SER A 13 1.25 -7.35 12.22
C SER A 13 1.14 -8.81 11.74
N GLU A 14 1.37 -9.77 12.64
CA GLU A 14 1.29 -11.23 12.35
C GLU A 14 0.04 -11.92 12.94
N GLU A 15 -1.02 -11.15 13.18
CA GLU A 15 -2.19 -11.58 13.96
C GLU A 15 -3.02 -12.67 13.28
N THR A 16 -2.91 -12.82 11.96
CA THR A 16 -3.63 -13.83 11.19
C THR A 16 -2.66 -14.81 10.53
N GLY A 17 -3.15 -16.02 10.22
CA GLY A 17 -2.33 -17.05 9.56
C GLY A 17 -1.74 -16.60 8.22
N LEU A 18 -2.52 -15.87 7.42
CA LEU A 18 -2.04 -15.31 6.15
C LEU A 18 -0.98 -14.24 6.38
N LYS A 19 -1.22 -13.30 7.31
CA LYS A 19 -0.25 -12.25 7.63
C LYS A 19 1.09 -12.85 8.06
N ARG A 20 1.07 -13.85 8.94
CA ARG A 20 2.29 -14.54 9.38
C ARG A 20 3.03 -15.24 8.25
N LEU A 21 2.31 -15.89 7.33
CA LEU A 21 2.93 -16.52 6.17
C LEU A 21 3.65 -15.48 5.30
N VAL A 22 2.99 -14.36 5.03
CA VAL A 22 3.53 -13.26 4.23
C VAL A 22 4.74 -12.61 4.91
N VAL A 23 4.63 -12.26 6.20
CA VAL A 23 5.72 -11.65 6.99
C VAL A 23 6.93 -12.57 7.01
N ASN A 24 6.74 -13.85 7.32
CA ASN A 24 7.83 -14.82 7.31
C ASN A 24 8.48 -14.92 5.93
N TYR A 25 7.68 -15.01 4.86
CA TYR A 25 8.22 -15.09 3.51
C TYR A 25 9.06 -13.86 3.15
N ILE A 26 8.56 -12.65 3.42
CA ILE A 26 9.27 -11.39 3.17
C ILE A 26 10.58 -11.34 3.96
N GLY A 27 10.54 -11.66 5.26
CA GLY A 27 11.72 -11.66 6.12
C GLY A 27 12.82 -12.59 5.61
N HIS A 28 12.48 -13.81 5.19
CA HIS A 28 13.45 -14.74 4.59
C HIS A 28 13.93 -14.28 3.22
N ARG A 29 13.04 -13.73 2.38
CA ARG A 29 13.34 -13.30 1.00
C ARG A 29 14.31 -12.12 0.95
N LEU A 30 14.24 -11.24 1.94
CA LEU A 30 15.08 -10.04 2.07
C LEU A 30 16.24 -10.21 3.04
N GLU A 31 16.38 -11.39 3.68
CA GLU A 31 17.35 -11.61 4.76
C GLU A 31 17.25 -10.52 5.85
N ALA A 32 16.01 -10.18 6.22
CA ALA A 32 15.70 -9.09 7.12
C ALA A 32 16.31 -9.33 8.51
N GLU A 33 17.09 -8.35 8.99
CA GLU A 33 17.59 -8.34 10.38
C GLU A 33 16.60 -7.69 11.36
N GLU A 34 15.60 -6.98 10.83
CA GLU A 34 14.58 -6.24 11.57
C GLU A 34 13.16 -6.75 11.27
N ASP A 35 12.17 -6.27 12.04
CA ASP A 35 10.76 -6.59 11.82
C ASP A 35 10.28 -6.08 10.45
N VAL A 36 9.45 -6.88 9.78
CA VAL A 36 8.98 -6.55 8.43
C VAL A 36 8.09 -5.31 8.44
N THR A 37 8.48 -4.31 7.65
CA THR A 37 7.72 -3.07 7.44
C THR A 37 6.79 -3.16 6.22
N VAL A 38 5.87 -2.20 6.11
CA VAL A 38 5.01 -2.07 4.92
C VAL A 38 5.85 -1.84 3.66
N ASP A 39 6.92 -1.05 3.74
CA ASP A 39 7.84 -0.82 2.60
C ASP A 39 8.45 -2.13 2.07
N MET A 40 8.95 -2.98 2.97
CA MET A 40 9.49 -4.30 2.62
C MET A 40 8.45 -5.20 1.96
N ALA A 41 7.20 -5.13 2.43
CA ALA A 41 6.10 -5.84 1.79
C ALA A 41 5.84 -5.31 0.37
N VAL A 42 5.75 -3.99 0.19
CA VAL A 42 5.57 -3.36 -1.13
C VAL A 42 6.70 -3.78 -2.07
N GLN A 43 7.95 -3.76 -1.61
CA GLN A 43 9.12 -4.19 -2.39
C GLN A 43 8.98 -5.63 -2.89
N VAL A 44 8.62 -6.57 -2.01
CA VAL A 44 8.49 -8.00 -2.37
C VAL A 44 7.28 -8.22 -3.30
N PHE A 45 6.13 -7.63 -2.98
CA PHE A 45 4.94 -7.75 -3.84
C PHE A 45 5.14 -7.10 -5.21
N ALA A 46 5.87 -5.98 -5.29
CA ALA A 46 6.22 -5.37 -6.58
C ALA A 46 7.12 -6.28 -7.42
N ALA A 47 8.03 -7.03 -6.79
CA ALA A 47 8.94 -7.93 -7.48
C ALA A 47 8.26 -9.24 -7.93
N GLU A 48 7.34 -9.78 -7.13
CA GLU A 48 6.80 -11.13 -7.32
C GLU A 48 5.36 -11.18 -7.82
N PHE A 49 4.57 -10.12 -7.59
CA PHE A 49 3.18 -9.99 -8.02
C PHE A 49 2.91 -8.61 -8.66
N PRO A 50 3.71 -8.19 -9.66
CA PRO A 50 3.62 -6.84 -10.25
C PRO A 50 2.25 -6.54 -10.87
N GLU A 51 1.62 -7.53 -11.50
CA GLU A 51 0.30 -7.37 -12.13
C GLU A 51 -0.81 -7.10 -11.10
N PHE A 52 -0.73 -7.72 -9.92
CA PHE A 52 -1.68 -7.51 -8.84
C PHE A 52 -1.50 -6.13 -8.21
N LEU A 53 -0.25 -5.76 -7.90
CA LEU A 53 0.05 -4.47 -7.31
C LEU A 53 -0.30 -3.32 -8.27
N MET A 54 -0.02 -3.48 -9.58
CA MET A 54 -0.36 -2.49 -10.60
C MET A 54 -1.88 -2.31 -10.73
N ALA A 55 -2.65 -3.40 -10.78
CA ALA A 55 -4.10 -3.32 -10.84
C ALA A 55 -4.71 -2.58 -9.62
N ILE A 56 -4.18 -2.81 -8.42
CA ILE A 56 -4.59 -2.06 -7.21
C ILE A 56 -4.25 -0.57 -7.35
N ALA A 57 -3.04 -0.25 -7.81
CA ALA A 57 -2.60 1.13 -7.96
C ALA A 57 -3.45 1.91 -8.99
N GLU A 58 -3.73 1.31 -10.14
CA GLU A 58 -4.55 1.90 -11.20
C GLU A 58 -5.99 2.15 -10.73
N GLU A 59 -6.62 1.16 -10.08
CA GLU A 59 -7.96 1.30 -9.53
C GLU A 59 -8.04 2.40 -8.46
N ASN A 60 -7.05 2.45 -7.55
CA ASN A 60 -7.00 3.48 -6.52
C ASN A 60 -6.76 4.87 -7.12
N PHE A 61 -5.95 4.97 -8.17
CA PHE A 61 -5.72 6.22 -8.90
C PHE A 61 -7.02 6.72 -9.53
N LEU A 62 -7.70 5.88 -10.31
CA LEU A 62 -8.97 6.24 -10.96
C LEU A 62 -10.04 6.67 -9.96
N ARG A 63 -10.21 5.92 -8.86
CA ARG A 63 -11.16 6.28 -7.78
C ARG A 63 -10.82 7.62 -7.13
N GLY A 64 -9.54 7.95 -6.99
CA GLY A 64 -9.10 9.26 -6.52
C GLY A 64 -9.59 10.41 -7.41
N TYR A 65 -9.54 10.23 -8.74
CA TYR A 65 -10.08 11.22 -9.68
C TYR A 65 -11.61 11.31 -9.62
N GLU A 66 -12.30 10.17 -9.56
CA GLU A 66 -13.76 10.15 -9.42
C GLU A 66 -14.20 10.88 -8.15
N GLN A 67 -13.54 10.61 -7.03
CA GLN A 67 -13.79 11.30 -5.77
C GLN A 67 -13.56 12.81 -5.90
N ALA A 68 -12.46 13.24 -6.53
CA ALA A 68 -12.16 14.65 -6.73
C ALA A 68 -13.24 15.36 -7.58
N LEU A 69 -13.77 14.70 -8.61
CA LEU A 69 -14.87 15.25 -9.42
C LEU A 69 -16.16 15.38 -8.60
N ILE A 70 -16.50 14.36 -7.81
CA ILE A 70 -17.66 14.38 -6.90
C ILE A 70 -17.51 15.50 -5.87
N ASP A 71 -16.31 15.69 -5.32
CA ASP A 71 -16.05 16.74 -4.35
C ASP A 71 -16.29 18.12 -4.97
N VAL A 72 -15.85 18.35 -6.21
CA VAL A 72 -16.09 19.61 -6.95
C VAL A 72 -17.59 19.84 -7.21
N GLU A 73 -18.32 18.81 -7.62
CA GLU A 73 -19.76 18.91 -7.91
C GLU A 73 -20.60 19.09 -6.64
N SER A 74 -20.17 18.51 -5.52
CA SER A 74 -20.87 18.56 -4.24
C SER A 74 -20.60 19.85 -3.45
N VAL A 75 -19.62 20.68 -3.85
CA VAL A 75 -19.45 22.02 -3.28
C VAL A 75 -20.73 22.84 -3.54
N PRO A 76 -21.46 23.28 -2.49
CA PRO A 76 -22.66 24.07 -2.68
C PRO A 76 -22.28 25.36 -3.42
N LYS A 77 -22.95 25.63 -4.54
CA LYS A 77 -22.78 26.90 -5.27
C LYS A 77 -23.22 28.04 -4.38
N THR A 78 -22.27 28.68 -3.70
CA THR A 78 -22.49 29.96 -3.03
C THR A 78 -23.00 30.95 -4.08
N LYS A 79 -24.21 31.47 -3.85
CA LYS A 79 -24.83 32.53 -4.64
C LYS A 79 -24.05 33.83 -4.56
#